data_AF-A0A4S4BRT3-F1
#
_entry.id   AF-A0A4S4BRT3-F1
#
_cell.length_a   1.000
_cell.length_b   1.000
_cell.length_c   1.000
_cell.angle_alpha   90.00
_cell.angle_beta   90.00
_cell.angle_gamma   90.00
#
_symmetry.space_group_name_H-M   'P 1'
#
loop_
_entity.id
_entity.type
_entity.pdbx_description
1 polymer ?
#
loop_
_entity_poly.entity_id
_entity_poly.type
_entity_poly.pdbx_seq_one_letter_code
_entity_poly.pdbx_strand_id
1 'polypeptide(L)'
;MKVVLTFAIAMLALTGCSALANDEASELKWFKTKEETIDHGIKEEKMKKEDIIGEVSENGETFVIYKKQLEEGLGVGVSSISEQDGKYAWYDPDQDVLVKNNKVKKYFSQINWGTTTQSGKSFTIYIGVSEDQSPIVKTSTSEVSPAIDKKTGIYFYIEPTK
;
A
#
# COMPACT_ATOMS: atom_id res chain seq x y z
N MET A 1 -35.09 6.19 -60.50
CA MET A 1 -35.69 5.14 -59.63
C MET A 1 -34.97 3.83 -59.92
N LYS A 2 -34.34 3.10 -59.02
CA LYS A 2 -34.13 3.21 -57.58
C LYS A 2 -32.70 2.74 -57.34
N VAL A 3 -32.01 3.49 -56.48
CA VAL A 3 -30.68 3.22 -55.94
C VAL A 3 -30.74 1.88 -55.22
N VAL A 4 -30.02 0.87 -55.72
CA VAL A 4 -29.74 -0.38 -54.98
C VAL A 4 -28.22 -0.51 -54.94
N LEU A 5 -27.60 0.37 -54.17
CA LEU A 5 -26.16 0.42 -53.95
C LEU A 5 -25.92 0.75 -52.48
N THR A 6 -26.28 -0.16 -51.57
CA THR A 6 -25.83 -0.09 -50.16
C THR A 6 -26.37 -1.30 -49.41
N PHE A 7 -25.74 -2.48 -49.49
CA PHE A 7 -25.92 -3.51 -48.44
C PHE A 7 -24.85 -4.64 -48.46
N ALA A 8 -23.59 -4.33 -48.77
CA ALA A 8 -22.53 -5.35 -48.82
C ALA A 8 -21.18 -4.92 -48.23
N ILE A 9 -21.10 -3.81 -47.48
CA ILE A 9 -19.87 -3.38 -46.80
C ILE A 9 -20.24 -2.87 -45.40
N ALA A 10 -20.73 -3.75 -44.54
CA ALA A 10 -20.96 -3.46 -43.12
C ALA A 10 -20.65 -4.65 -42.21
N MET A 11 -19.72 -5.52 -42.63
CA MET A 11 -19.28 -6.70 -41.86
C MET A 11 -17.76 -6.77 -41.60
N LEU A 12 -17.01 -5.69 -41.83
CA LEU A 12 -15.54 -5.68 -41.69
C LEU A 12 -15.02 -4.73 -40.59
N ALA A 13 -15.80 -4.45 -39.55
CA ALA A 13 -15.38 -3.50 -38.50
C ALA A 13 -15.58 -4.01 -37.06
N LEU A 14 -15.46 -5.31 -36.79
CA LEU A 14 -15.53 -5.83 -35.41
C LEU A 14 -14.40 -6.81 -35.02
N THR A 15 -13.30 -6.87 -35.77
CA THR A 15 -12.09 -7.56 -35.31
C THR A 15 -11.14 -6.56 -34.65
N GLY A 16 -11.18 -6.51 -33.32
CA GLY A 16 -9.95 -6.44 -32.52
C GLY A 16 -9.39 -5.06 -32.18
N CYS A 17 -10.19 -4.15 -31.61
CA CYS A 17 -9.64 -3.22 -30.61
C CYS A 17 -9.53 -3.95 -29.26
N SER A 18 -8.65 -4.94 -29.17
CA SER A 18 -8.28 -5.58 -27.89
C SER A 18 -6.76 -5.68 -27.77
N ALA A 19 -6.07 -4.65 -28.24
CA ALA A 19 -4.61 -4.50 -28.12
C ALA A 19 -4.22 -3.11 -27.59
N LEU A 20 -5.14 -2.44 -26.89
CA LEU A 20 -4.89 -1.19 -26.16
C LEU A 20 -5.33 -1.36 -24.70
N ALA A 21 -4.92 -2.47 -24.10
CA ALA A 21 -4.65 -2.53 -22.67
C ALA A 21 -3.20 -3.00 -22.59
N ASN A 22 -2.27 -2.06 -22.79
CA ASN A 22 -0.94 -2.28 -22.25
C ASN A 22 -1.12 -2.21 -20.74
N ASP A 23 -1.34 -3.40 -20.17
CA ASP A 23 -1.10 -3.71 -18.78
C ASP A 23 0.37 -3.34 -18.47
N GLU A 24 0.59 -2.09 -18.09
CA GLU A 24 1.71 -1.74 -17.20
C GLU A 24 1.27 -1.92 -15.73
N ALA A 25 0.38 -2.88 -15.47
CA ALA A 25 0.34 -3.49 -14.15
C ALA A 25 1.67 -4.25 -14.02
N SER A 26 2.63 -3.70 -13.27
CA SER A 26 3.88 -4.38 -13.00
C SER A 26 3.55 -5.78 -12.47
N GLU A 27 3.93 -6.82 -13.23
CA GLU A 27 3.70 -8.19 -12.79
C GLU A 27 4.35 -8.37 -11.43
N LEU A 28 3.55 -8.81 -10.45
CA LEU A 28 4.01 -9.01 -9.08
C LEU A 28 5.20 -9.98 -9.06
N LYS A 29 6.34 -9.53 -8.51
CA LYS A 29 7.58 -10.31 -8.52
C LYS A 29 7.67 -11.22 -7.29
N TRP A 30 7.83 -12.52 -7.54
CA TRP A 30 7.88 -13.55 -6.50
C TRP A 30 9.30 -14.04 -6.20
N PHE A 31 9.59 -14.25 -4.92
CA PHE A 31 10.87 -14.66 -4.36
C PHE A 31 10.72 -15.92 -3.50
N LYS A 32 11.83 -16.57 -3.19
CA LYS A 32 11.80 -17.80 -2.39
C LYS A 32 11.75 -17.52 -0.90
N THR A 33 12.23 -16.36 -0.46
CA THR A 33 12.28 -16.00 0.95
C THR A 33 11.67 -14.62 1.19
N LYS A 34 11.13 -14.44 2.40
CA LYS A 34 10.66 -13.15 2.89
C LYS A 34 11.77 -12.08 2.87
N GLU A 35 13.02 -12.47 3.16
CA GLU A 35 14.15 -11.54 3.14
C GLU A 35 14.45 -11.02 1.73
N GLU A 36 14.45 -11.89 0.71
CA GLU A 36 14.60 -11.47 -0.69
C GLU A 36 13.47 -10.53 -1.13
N THR A 37 12.24 -10.78 -0.67
CA THR A 37 11.08 -9.92 -0.91
C THR A 37 11.24 -8.54 -0.28
N ILE A 38 11.69 -8.47 0.98
CA ILE A 38 11.93 -7.18 1.66
C ILE A 38 13.08 -6.43 0.98
N ASP A 39 14.17 -7.10 0.61
CA ASP A 39 15.28 -6.48 -0.12
C ASP A 39 14.86 -5.94 -1.49
N HIS A 40 13.88 -6.59 -2.13
CA HIS A 40 13.25 -6.07 -3.35
C HIS A 40 12.41 -4.84 -3.05
N GLY A 41 11.52 -4.89 -2.05
CA GLY A 41 10.70 -3.74 -1.63
C GLY A 41 11.54 -2.51 -1.28
N ILE A 42 12.66 -2.70 -0.57
CA ILE A 42 13.62 -1.63 -0.25
C ILE A 42 14.10 -0.91 -1.52
N LYS A 43 14.35 -1.66 -2.61
CA LYS A 43 14.82 -1.11 -3.88
C LYS A 43 13.71 -0.40 -4.65
N GLU A 44 12.52 -1.00 -4.72
CA GLU A 44 11.35 -0.41 -5.38
C GLU A 44 10.96 0.93 -4.72
N GLU A 45 10.91 0.94 -3.39
CA GLU A 45 10.57 2.12 -2.58
C GLU A 45 11.71 3.15 -2.49
N LYS A 46 12.89 2.83 -3.02
CA LYS A 46 14.12 3.64 -2.94
C LYS A 46 14.44 4.03 -1.49
N MET A 47 14.18 3.12 -0.55
CA MET A 47 14.42 3.32 0.89
C MET A 47 15.68 2.61 1.35
N LYS A 48 16.08 2.82 2.61
CA LYS A 48 17.13 2.05 3.28
C LYS A 48 16.52 1.05 4.24
N LYS A 49 17.30 0.05 4.67
CA LYS A 49 16.84 -0.93 5.67
C LYS A 49 16.44 -0.26 6.99
N GLU A 50 17.12 0.81 7.39
CA GLU A 50 16.81 1.58 8.61
C GLU A 50 15.57 2.46 8.48
N ASP A 51 14.98 2.51 7.28
CA ASP A 51 13.70 3.17 7.03
C ASP A 51 12.50 2.30 7.39
N ILE A 52 12.68 0.97 7.44
CA ILE A 52 11.68 0.05 8.00
C ILE A 52 11.61 0.28 9.51
N ILE A 53 10.42 0.67 9.98
CA ILE A 53 10.14 1.01 11.38
C ILE A 53 9.30 -0.06 12.09
N GLY A 54 8.74 -1.02 11.36
CA GLY A 54 8.06 -2.16 11.96
C GLY A 54 7.54 -3.18 10.96
N GLU A 55 7.21 -4.35 11.50
CA GLU A 55 6.43 -5.38 10.82
C GLU A 55 5.23 -5.73 11.69
N VAL A 56 4.06 -5.90 11.07
CA VAL A 56 2.82 -6.28 11.75
C VAL A 56 2.28 -7.54 11.09
N SER A 57 1.99 -8.57 11.90
CA SER A 57 1.26 -9.75 11.43
C SER A 57 -0.17 -9.67 11.94
N GLU A 58 -1.14 -9.62 11.02
CA GLU A 58 -2.56 -9.48 11.35
C GLU A 58 -3.42 -10.27 10.36
N ASN A 59 -4.38 -11.05 10.87
CA ASN A 59 -5.26 -11.93 10.09
C ASN A 59 -4.56 -12.77 9.01
N GLY A 60 -3.36 -13.28 9.34
CA GLY A 60 -2.53 -14.10 8.45
C GLY A 60 -1.82 -13.33 7.33
N GLU A 61 -1.88 -12.01 7.32
CA GLU A 61 -1.10 -11.14 6.44
C GLU A 61 0.08 -10.54 7.20
N THR A 62 1.16 -10.22 6.50
CA THR A 62 2.30 -9.48 7.06
C THR A 62 2.41 -8.12 6.38
N PHE A 63 2.48 -7.06 7.16
CA PHE A 63 2.69 -5.70 6.71
C PHE A 63 4.08 -5.22 7.11
N VAL A 64 4.72 -4.45 6.24
CA VAL A 64 5.99 -3.76 6.47
C VAL A 64 5.71 -2.27 6.47
N ILE A 65 6.06 -1.61 7.56
CA ILE A 65 5.84 -0.18 7.78
C ILE A 65 7.19 0.51 7.69
N TYR A 66 7.29 1.53 6.84
CA TYR A 66 8.54 2.26 6.62
C TYR A 66 8.29 3.76 6.52
N LYS A 67 9.30 4.54 6.89
CA LYS A 67 9.29 5.99 6.73
C LYS A 67 9.86 6.38 5.38
N LYS A 68 9.38 7.49 4.83
CA LYS A 68 9.84 8.03 3.55
C LYS A 68 9.98 9.53 3.65
N GLN A 69 11.10 10.07 3.16
CA GLN A 69 11.24 11.52 3.04
C GLN A 69 10.51 11.97 1.78
N LEU A 70 9.39 12.67 1.96
CA LEU A 70 8.63 13.31 0.89
C LEU A 70 9.07 14.78 0.76
N GLU A 71 8.72 15.42 -0.36
CA GLU A 71 9.00 16.84 -0.60
C GLU A 71 8.42 17.72 0.53
N GLU A 72 7.20 17.39 0.97
CA GLU A 72 6.48 18.17 1.97
C GLU A 72 6.88 17.85 3.42
N GLY A 73 7.56 16.74 3.66
CA GLY A 73 7.96 16.31 5.00
C GLY A 73 8.11 14.79 5.16
N LEU A 74 7.95 14.29 6.38
CA LEU A 74 8.07 12.87 6.69
C LEU A 74 6.76 12.15 6.38
N GLY A 75 6.84 11.15 5.50
CA GLY A 75 5.77 10.23 5.19
C GLY A 75 6.00 8.83 5.77
N VAL A 76 4.95 8.02 5.69
CA VAL A 76 4.96 6.60 6.05
C VAL A 76 4.26 5.82 4.96
N GLY A 77 4.92 4.77 4.48
CA GLY A 77 4.36 3.79 3.57
C GLY A 77 4.07 2.48 4.30
N VAL A 78 3.11 1.73 3.76
CA VAL A 78 2.73 0.41 4.26
C VAL A 78 2.51 -0.52 3.09
N SER A 79 3.34 -1.55 3.00
CA SER A 79 3.19 -2.61 2.00
C SER A 79 2.93 -3.93 2.72
N SER A 80 2.36 -4.88 2.00
CA SER A 80 2.13 -6.24 2.50
C SER A 80 3.05 -7.25 1.81
N ILE A 81 3.34 -8.34 2.51
CA ILE A 81 4.04 -9.49 1.94
C ILE A 81 3.00 -10.53 1.57
N SER A 82 2.81 -10.72 0.26
CA SER A 82 1.95 -11.76 -0.27
C SER A 82 2.66 -13.11 -0.22
N GLU A 83 1.96 -14.16 0.18
CA GLU A 83 2.49 -15.53 0.20
C GLU A 83 1.61 -16.44 -0.68
N GLN A 84 2.23 -17.14 -1.62
CA GLN A 84 1.57 -18.12 -2.48
C GLN A 84 2.54 -19.25 -2.85
N ASP A 85 2.11 -20.50 -2.70
CA ASP A 85 2.89 -21.70 -3.07
C ASP A 85 4.32 -21.71 -2.47
N GLY A 86 4.46 -21.20 -1.22
CA GLY A 86 5.73 -21.07 -0.52
C GLY A 86 6.67 -20.00 -1.06
N LYS A 87 6.17 -19.09 -1.90
CA LYS A 87 6.88 -17.92 -2.43
C LYS A 87 6.28 -16.64 -1.87
N TYR A 88 7.09 -15.58 -1.92
CA TYR A 88 6.78 -14.30 -1.29
C TYR A 88 6.88 -13.16 -2.30
N ALA A 89 5.99 -12.19 -2.22
CA ALA A 89 6.03 -11.00 -3.07
C ALA A 89 5.74 -9.72 -2.28
N TRP A 90 6.37 -8.63 -2.72
CA TRP A 90 6.14 -7.29 -2.16
C TRP A 90 4.91 -6.72 -2.85
N TYR A 91 3.83 -6.52 -2.11
CA TYR A 91 2.60 -5.95 -2.62
C TYR A 91 2.37 -4.60 -1.98
N ASP A 92 2.53 -3.55 -2.78
CA ASP A 92 2.26 -2.19 -2.41
C ASP A 92 1.05 -1.67 -3.20
N PRO A 93 -0.03 -1.24 -2.53
CA PRO A 93 -1.16 -0.58 -3.18
C PRO A 93 -0.91 0.92 -3.47
N ASP A 94 0.34 1.40 -3.39
CA ASP A 94 0.81 2.75 -3.69
C ASP A 94 0.17 3.84 -2.80
N GLN A 95 0.25 3.69 -1.47
CA GLN A 95 -0.26 4.70 -0.53
C GLN A 95 0.76 5.09 0.54
N ASP A 96 1.56 6.11 0.22
CA ASP A 96 2.36 6.85 1.20
C ASP A 96 1.53 7.99 1.82
N VAL A 97 1.52 8.08 3.15
CA VAL A 97 0.81 9.14 3.88
C VAL A 97 1.79 10.12 4.54
N LEU A 98 1.54 11.42 4.42
CA LEU A 98 2.32 12.45 5.10
C LEU A 98 1.93 12.53 6.58
N VAL A 99 2.85 12.15 7.48
CA VAL A 99 2.60 12.16 8.94
C VAL A 99 3.17 13.40 9.63
N LYS A 100 4.12 14.09 8.98
CA LYS A 100 4.68 15.37 9.44
C LYS A 100 5.06 16.21 8.24
N ASN A 101 4.47 17.38 8.10
CA ASN A 101 4.86 18.38 7.11
C ASN A 101 6.09 19.18 7.63
N ASN A 102 6.77 19.94 6.78
CA ASN A 102 7.87 20.83 7.19
C ASN A 102 7.40 22.27 7.43
N LYS A 103 6.25 22.66 6.87
CA LYS A 103 5.71 24.03 6.88
C LYS A 103 4.72 24.28 8.01
N VAL A 104 4.14 23.22 8.58
CA VAL A 104 3.20 23.31 9.71
C VAL A 104 3.96 23.05 11.03
N LYS A 105 3.51 23.61 12.16
CA LYS A 105 4.19 23.40 13.46
C LYS A 105 3.47 22.41 14.36
N LYS A 106 2.20 22.12 14.08
CA LYS A 106 1.33 21.31 14.93
C LYS A 106 0.75 20.15 14.12
N TYR A 107 1.14 18.92 14.49
CA TYR A 107 0.76 17.66 13.83
C TYR A 107 -0.03 16.82 14.81
N PHE A 108 -1.35 16.79 14.67
CA PHE A 108 -2.21 16.02 15.57
C PHE A 108 -3.41 15.49 14.81
N SER A 109 -3.16 14.60 13.86
CA SER A 109 -4.21 13.73 13.39
C SER A 109 -3.63 12.35 13.23
N GLN A 110 -4.13 11.43 14.04
CA GLN A 110 -4.21 10.04 13.65
C GLN A 110 -4.81 10.00 12.24
N ILE A 111 -4.05 9.50 11.27
CA ILE A 111 -4.49 9.27 9.91
C ILE A 111 -4.93 7.81 9.85
N ASN A 112 -6.02 7.56 9.15
CA ASN A 112 -6.43 6.20 8.84
C ASN A 112 -6.96 6.09 7.43
N TRP A 113 -6.76 4.92 6.84
CA TRP A 113 -7.23 4.57 5.51
C TRP A 113 -7.44 3.07 5.39
N GLY A 114 -8.28 2.69 4.43
CA GLY A 114 -8.50 1.29 4.08
C GLY A 114 -7.47 0.81 3.05
N THR A 115 -7.05 -0.45 3.18
CA THR A 115 -6.23 -1.14 2.18
C THR A 115 -6.77 -2.55 1.95
N THR A 116 -6.43 -3.14 0.80
CA THR A 116 -6.73 -4.54 0.47
C THR A 116 -5.44 -5.21 0.03
N THR A 117 -5.09 -6.33 0.67
CA THR A 117 -3.89 -7.10 0.29
C THR A 117 -4.14 -7.90 -0.98
N GLN A 118 -3.08 -8.46 -1.58
CA GLN A 118 -3.20 -9.31 -2.76
C GLN A 118 -4.20 -10.46 -2.54
N SER A 119 -4.25 -11.03 -1.33
CA SER A 119 -5.13 -12.15 -0.99
C SER A 119 -6.61 -11.76 -0.93
N GLY A 120 -6.93 -10.48 -1.14
CA GLY A 120 -8.28 -9.93 -1.15
C GLY A 120 -8.81 -9.56 0.24
N LYS A 121 -7.98 -9.64 1.29
CA LYS A 121 -8.38 -9.24 2.65
C LYS A 121 -8.24 -7.73 2.82
N SER A 122 -9.25 -7.11 3.43
CA SER A 122 -9.27 -5.68 3.68
C SER A 122 -8.92 -5.34 5.13
N PHE A 123 -8.22 -4.23 5.31
CA PHE A 123 -7.74 -3.73 6.60
C PHE A 123 -7.92 -2.23 6.70
N THR A 124 -7.98 -1.72 7.92
CA THR A 124 -7.82 -0.30 8.21
C THR A 124 -6.48 -0.08 8.89
N ILE A 125 -5.67 0.80 8.32
CA ILE A 125 -4.38 1.21 8.85
C ILE A 125 -4.56 2.51 9.63
N TYR A 126 -3.95 2.61 10.81
CA TYR A 126 -3.93 3.78 11.66
C TYR A 126 -2.47 4.19 11.90
N ILE A 127 -2.11 5.43 11.55
CA ILE A 127 -0.75 5.96 11.74
C ILE A 127 -0.81 7.38 12.28
N GLY A 128 0.18 7.75 13.09
CA GLY A 128 0.42 9.13 13.44
C GLY A 128 1.77 9.33 14.09
N VAL A 129 2.03 10.56 14.54
CA VAL A 129 3.21 10.91 15.33
C VAL A 129 2.77 11.34 16.70
N SER A 130 3.49 10.87 17.72
CA SER A 130 3.25 11.22 19.12
C SER A 130 4.57 11.56 19.80
N GLU A 131 4.56 12.58 20.65
CA GLU A 131 5.64 12.84 21.62
C GLU A 131 5.50 11.95 22.86
N ASP A 132 4.28 11.47 23.14
CA ASP A 132 4.02 10.45 24.16
C ASP A 132 4.55 9.10 23.64
N GLN A 133 5.27 8.38 24.50
CA GLN A 133 5.80 7.03 24.22
C GLN A 133 4.73 5.94 24.36
N SER A 134 3.53 6.27 24.83
CA SER A 134 2.40 5.34 24.96
C SER A 134 1.10 5.99 24.49
N PRO A 135 1.00 6.40 23.21
CA PRO A 135 -0.20 7.01 22.68
C PRO A 135 -1.35 6.00 22.68
N ILE A 136 -2.59 6.51 22.74
CA ILE A 136 -3.79 5.71 22.53
C ILE A 136 -4.38 6.05 21.17
N VAL A 137 -4.63 5.02 20.37
CA VAL A 137 -5.27 5.12 19.06
C VAL A 137 -6.75 4.77 19.21
N LYS A 138 -7.62 5.66 18.70
CA LYS A 138 -9.06 5.39 18.66
C LYS A 138 -9.40 4.75 17.32
N THR A 139 -9.74 3.48 17.34
CA THR A 139 -10.17 2.74 16.14
C THR A 139 -11.68 2.80 15.98
N SER A 140 -12.19 2.20 14.92
CA SER A 140 -13.62 2.05 14.72
C SER A 140 -14.29 1.16 15.78
N THR A 141 -13.52 0.29 16.42
CA THR A 141 -14.02 -0.75 17.33
C THR A 141 -13.62 -0.56 18.78
N SER A 142 -12.48 0.10 19.06
CA SER A 142 -11.91 0.20 20.40
C SER A 142 -10.86 1.30 20.53
N GLU A 143 -10.34 1.46 21.75
CA GLU A 143 -9.11 2.21 21.98
C GLU A 143 -7.96 1.22 22.21
N VAL A 144 -6.85 1.40 21.49
CA VAL A 144 -5.73 0.46 21.49
C VAL A 144 -4.41 1.15 21.77
N SER A 145 -3.47 0.40 22.35
CA SER A 145 -2.05 0.79 22.42
C SER A 145 -1.36 0.33 21.13
N PRO A 146 -0.95 1.25 20.24
CA PRO A 146 -0.30 0.90 18.97
C PRO A 146 1.15 0.47 19.19
N ALA A 147 1.77 -0.09 18.15
CA ALA A 147 3.22 -0.16 18.06
C ALA A 147 3.79 1.24 17.82
N ILE A 148 5.03 1.50 18.27
CA ILE A 148 5.68 2.80 18.12
C ILE A 148 7.18 2.67 17.85
N ASP A 149 7.66 3.36 16.82
CA ASP A 149 9.08 3.62 16.63
C ASP A 149 9.52 4.76 17.55
N LYS A 150 10.14 4.40 18.67
CA LYS A 150 10.58 5.35 19.69
C LYS A 150 11.57 6.40 19.18
N LYS A 151 12.26 6.14 18.06
CA LYS A 151 13.21 7.11 17.49
C LYS A 151 12.50 8.28 16.82
N THR A 152 11.39 8.02 16.14
CA THR A 152 10.66 9.04 15.37
C THR A 152 9.35 9.48 16.04
N GLY A 153 8.84 8.70 16.99
CA GLY A 153 7.52 8.89 17.58
C GLY A 153 6.38 8.43 16.67
N ILE A 154 6.68 7.81 15.53
CA ILE A 154 5.66 7.27 14.62
C ILE A 154 5.04 6.04 15.29
N TYR A 155 3.73 6.07 15.47
CA TYR A 155 2.96 4.92 15.90
C TYR A 155 2.13 4.37 14.75
N PHE A 156 1.86 3.06 14.81
CA PHE A 156 1.03 2.36 13.82
C PHE A 156 0.23 1.23 14.44
N TYR A 157 -0.98 1.03 13.91
CA TYR A 157 -1.87 -0.07 14.24
C TYR A 157 -2.65 -0.47 12.98
N ILE A 158 -2.93 -1.77 12.84
CA ILE A 158 -3.66 -2.31 11.69
C ILE A 158 -4.73 -3.25 12.25
N GLU A 159 -5.98 -3.09 11.81
CA GLU A 159 -7.06 -4.02 12.14
C GLU A 159 -7.77 -4.51 10.86
N PRO A 160 -8.27 -5.75 10.81
CA PRO A 160 -9.09 -6.22 9.70
C PRO A 160 -10.39 -5.42 9.57
N THR A 161 -10.79 -5.12 8.34
CA THR A 161 -12.12 -4.57 8.06
C THR A 161 -13.13 -5.73 8.04
N LYS A 162 -14.22 -5.60 8.81
CA LYS A 162 -15.31 -6.60 8.84
C LYS A 162 -16.14 -6.61 7.56
#